data_AF-A0A3N5PB47-F1
#
_entry.id   AF-A0A3N5PB47-F1
#
_cell.length_a   1.000
_cell.length_b   1.000
_cell.length_c   1.000
_cell.angle_alpha   90.00
_cell.angle_beta   90.00
_cell.angle_gamma   90.00
#
_symmetry.space_group_name_H-M   'P 1'
#
loop_
_entity.id
_entity.type
_entity.pdbx_description
1 polymer ?
#
loop_
_entity_poly.entity_id
_entity_poly.type
_entity_poly.pdbx_seq_one_letter_code
_entity_poly.pdbx_strand_id
1 'polypeptide(L)' 'WVYVDPELGQLVASIHRLQRVERWLYNGLHSLDFGFWYDRRPLWDIGMILLSLGALTTSTIGFWLGLQRLKRDLA' A
#
# COMPACT_ATOMS: atom_id res chain seq x y z
N TRP A 1 7.44 13.26 -17.05
CA TRP A 1 8.57 14.10 -16.62
C TRP A 1 9.79 13.35 -17.02
N VAL A 2 10.62 13.96 -17.84
CA VAL A 2 11.79 13.32 -18.45
C VAL A 2 12.99 13.89 -17.72
N TYR A 3 13.81 13.02 -17.15
CA TYR A 3 15.05 13.36 -16.47
C TYR A 3 16.18 13.04 -17.44
N VAL A 4 16.90 14.08 -17.84
CA VAL A 4 18.01 13.99 -18.79
C VAL A 4 19.27 14.40 -18.06
N ASP A 5 20.34 13.63 -18.27
CA ASP A 5 21.67 13.97 -17.78
C ASP A 5 22.20 15.19 -18.56
N PRO A 6 22.53 16.31 -17.88
CA PRO A 6 23.01 17.51 -18.55
C PRO A 6 24.42 17.35 -19.15
N GLU A 7 25.26 16.43 -18.66
CA GLU A 7 26.62 16.22 -19.15
C GLU A 7 26.67 15.31 -20.38
N LEU A 8 25.88 14.23 -20.37
CA LEU A 8 25.89 13.21 -21.42
C LEU A 8 24.71 13.32 -22.41
N GLY A 9 23.71 14.14 -22.09
CA GLY A 9 22.48 14.26 -22.88
C GLY A 9 21.61 13.00 -22.89
N GLN A 10 21.86 12.07 -21.98
CA GLN A 10 21.19 10.77 -21.94
C GLN A 10 19.91 10.82 -21.11
N LEU A 11 18.92 10.02 -21.52
CA LEU A 11 17.68 9.84 -20.76
C LEU A 11 17.96 8.97 -19.52
N VAL A 12 17.88 9.57 -18.33
CA VAL A 12 18.07 8.89 -17.03
C VAL A 12 16.78 8.21 -16.59
N ALA A 13 15.65 8.90 -16.69
CA ALA A 13 14.36 8.36 -16.30
C ALA A 13 13.22 9.09 -17.00
N SER A 14 12.15 8.36 -17.34
CA SER A 14 10.88 8.94 -17.78
C SER A 14 9.78 8.55 -16.80
N ILE A 15 9.20 9.54 -16.14
CA ILE A 15 8.06 9.38 -15.23
C ILE A 15 6.76 9.76 -15.93
N HIS A 16 5.91 8.78 -16.16
CA HIS A 16 4.57 8.95 -16.73
C HIS A 16 3.53 9.26 -15.64
N ARG A 17 2.35 9.71 -16.06
CA ARG A 17 1.26 10.07 -15.11
C ARG A 17 0.85 8.88 -14.24
N LEU A 18 0.77 7.68 -14.80
CA LEU A 18 0.40 6.46 -14.06
C LEU A 18 1.45 6.08 -13.02
N GLN A 19 2.74 6.23 -13.33
CA GLN A 19 3.82 5.98 -12.35
C GLN A 19 3.76 6.94 -11.15
N ARG A 20 3.29 8.18 -11.36
CA ARG A 20 3.01 9.08 -10.25
C ARG A 20 1.84 8.60 -9.40
N VAL A 21 0.78 8.10 -10.02
CA VAL A 21 -0.37 7.54 -9.30
C VAL A 21 0.08 6.33 -8.50
N GLU A 22 0.84 5.42 -9.11
CA GLU A 22 1.43 4.25 -8.46
C GLU A 22 2.30 4.63 -7.26
N ARG A 23 3.18 5.64 -7.41
CA ARG A 23 4.02 6.14 -6.32
C ARG A 23 3.22 6.54 -5.09
N TRP A 24 2.08 7.19 -5.27
CA TRP A 24 1.25 7.64 -4.15
C TRP A 24 0.29 6.57 -3.65
N LEU A 25 -0.35 5.81 -4.55
CA LEU A 25 -1.38 4.84 -4.19
C LEU A 25 -0.78 3.55 -3.63
N TYR A 26 0.30 3.07 -4.25
CA TYR A 26 0.99 1.87 -3.80
C TYR A 26 2.07 2.24 -2.79
N ASN A 27 3.14 2.93 -3.20
CA ASN A 27 4.26 3.17 -2.27
C ASN A 27 3.84 4.08 -1.09
N GLY A 28 3.09 5.14 -1.37
CA GLY A 28 2.60 6.07 -0.35
C GLY A 28 1.55 5.47 0.57
N LEU A 29 0.39 5.06 0.05
CA LEU A 29 -0.73 4.62 0.89
C LEU A 29 -0.65 3.14 1.31
N HIS A 30 -0.18 2.26 0.43
CA HIS A 30 -0.12 0.82 0.73
C HIS A 30 1.16 0.45 1.49
N SER A 31 2.31 0.93 1.04
CA SER A 31 3.60 0.69 1.69
C SER A 31 3.94 1.74 2.76
N LEU A 32 3.16 2.82 2.90
CA LEU A 32 3.39 3.87 3.89
C LEU A 32 4.84 4.42 3.84
N ASP A 33 5.38 4.62 2.63
CA ASP A 33 6.77 4.98 2.35
C ASP A 33 7.11 6.47 2.59
N PHE A 34 6.50 7.07 3.62
CA PHE A 34 6.71 8.47 3.93
C PHE A 34 8.11 8.71 4.51
N GLY A 35 8.86 9.65 3.93
CA GLY A 35 10.28 9.87 4.27
C GLY A 35 10.56 10.19 5.74
N PHE A 36 9.60 10.72 6.50
CA PHE A 36 9.79 10.97 7.93
C PHE A 36 9.66 9.72 8.81
N TRP A 37 9.09 8.63 8.28
CA TRP A 37 8.69 7.45 9.05
C TRP A 37 9.27 6.14 8.53
N TYR A 38 9.39 5.98 7.21
CA TYR A 38 9.76 4.73 6.56
C TYR A 38 11.10 4.14 7.04
N ASP A 39 12.12 4.99 7.24
CA ASP A 39 13.44 4.54 7.68
C ASP A 39 13.54 4.30 9.20
N ARG A 40 12.49 4.60 9.97
CA ARG A 40 12.47 4.43 11.43
C ARG A 40 12.07 3.00 11.81
N ARG A 41 12.97 2.05 11.62
CA ARG A 41 12.78 0.67 12.14
C ARG A 41 13.13 0.59 13.63
N PRO A 42 12.35 -0.10 14.48
CA PRO A 42 11.20 -0.95 14.13
C PRO A 42 9.82 -0.25 14.16
N LEU A 43 9.75 1.08 14.33
CA LEU A 43 8.47 1.81 14.46
C LEU A 43 7.58 1.64 13.24
N TRP A 44 8.15 1.69 12.05
CA TRP A 44 7.41 1.44 10.81
C TRP A 44 6.86 0.01 10.77
N ASP A 45 7.68 -0.98 11.17
CA ASP A 45 7.27 -2.41 11.18
C ASP A 45 6.07 -2.63 12.10
N ILE A 46 6.09 -2.03 13.29
CA ILE A 46 4.97 -2.08 14.25
C ILE A 46 3.70 -1.49 13.63
N GLY A 47 3.79 -0.32 12.99
CA GLY A 47 2.63 0.31 12.36
C GLY A 47 2.03 -0.55 11.25
N MET A 48 2.87 -1.15 10.41
CA MET A 48 2.42 -2.06 9.35
C MET A 48 1.74 -3.31 9.93
N ILE A 49 2.33 -3.94 10.94
CA ILE A 49 1.76 -5.12 11.60
C ILE A 49 0.39 -4.79 12.19
N LEU A 50 0.26 -3.65 12.89
CA LEU A 50 -1.01 -3.24 13.48
C LEU A 50 -2.10 -3.01 12.41
N LEU A 51 -1.76 -2.33 11.31
CA LEU A 51 -2.70 -2.10 10.21
C LEU A 51 -3.12 -3.42 9.55
N SER A 52 -2.18 -4.33 9.29
CA SER A 52 -2.45 -5.65 8.71
C SER A 52 -3.32 -6.51 9.63
N LEU A 53 -3.06 -6.53 10.93
CA LEU A 53 -3.90 -7.23 11.90
C LEU A 53 -5.30 -6.62 11.95
N GLY A 54 -5.42 -5.29 11.93
CA GLY A 54 -6.71 -4.59 11.83
C GLY A 54 -7.50 -5.03 10.60
N ALA A 55 -6.90 -4.97 9.42
CA ALA A 55 -7.54 -5.43 8.18
C ALA A 55 -7.95 -6.91 8.27
N LEU A 56 -7.06 -7.79 8.72
CA LEU A 56 -7.32 -9.22 8.87
C LEU A 56 -8.52 -9.48 9.80
N THR A 57 -8.55 -8.86 10.98
CA THR A 57 -9.66 -9.03 11.94
C THR A 57 -11.00 -8.60 11.34
N THR A 58 -11.06 -7.44 10.69
CA THR A 58 -12.30 -6.97 10.04
C THR A 58 -12.74 -7.89 8.90
N SER A 59 -11.82 -8.39 8.08
CA SER A 59 -12.11 -9.37 7.04
C SER A 59 -12.63 -10.69 7.62
N THR A 60 -12.02 -11.21 8.68
CA THR A 60 -12.46 -12.44 9.34
C THR A 60 -13.86 -12.30 9.92
N ILE A 61 -14.16 -11.15 10.57
CA ILE A 61 -15.49 -10.87 11.12
C ILE A 61 -16.53 -10.83 9.98
N GLY A 62 -16.26 -10.06 8.92
CA GLY A 62 -17.17 -9.95 7.78
C GLY A 62 -17.42 -11.30 7.09
N PHE A 63 -16.36 -12.08 6.90
CA PHE A 63 -16.43 -13.44 6.36
C PHE A 63 -17.28 -14.36 7.23
N TRP A 64 -17.05 -14.36 8.54
CA TRP A 64 -17.80 -15.17 9.50
C TRP A 64 -19.29 -14.82 9.51
N LEU A 65 -19.63 -13.53 9.53
CA LEU A 65 -21.01 -13.07 9.45
C LEU A 65 -21.67 -13.45 8.12
N GLY A 66 -20.93 -13.36 7.01
CA GLY A 66 -21.38 -13.81 5.70
C GLY A 66 -21.72 -15.30 5.67
N LEU A 67 -20.87 -16.14 6.29
CA LEU A 67 -21.14 -17.57 6.42
C LEU A 67 -22.36 -17.86 7.29
N GLN A 68 -22.54 -17.15 8.40
CA GLN A 68 -23.73 -17.31 9.25
C GLN A 68 -25.01 -16.95 8.50
N ARG A 69 -24.99 -15.87 7.71
CA ARG A 69 -26.11 -15.47 6.87
C ARG A 69 -26.45 -16.53 5.84
N LEU A 70 -25.45 -17.01 5.09
CA LEU A 70 -25.64 -18.05 4.08
C LEU A 70 -26.22 -19.34 4.68
N LYS A 71 -25.71 -19.77 5.85
CA LYS A 71 -26.24 -20.96 6.54
C LYS A 71 -27.71 -20.80 6.92
N ARG A 72 -28.13 -19.62 7.37
CA ARG A 72 -29.53 -19.35 7.70
C ARG A 72 -30.42 -19.32 6.47
N ASP A 73 -29.94 -18.78 5.35
CA ASP A 73 -30.71 -18.69 4.11
C ASP A 73 -30.84 -20.06 3.40
N LEU A 74 -29.93 -21.00 3.67
CA LEU A 74 -29.94 -22.37 3.15
C LEU A 74 -30.67 -23.40 4.04
N ALA A 75 -30.97 -23.05 5.30
CA ALA A 75 -31.67 -23.90 6.26
C ALA A 75 -33.18 -23.66 6.20
#